data_AF-A0A524CY69-F1
#
_entry.id   AF-A0A524CY69-F1
#
_cell.length_a   1.000
_cell.length_b   1.000
_cell.length_c   1.000
_cell.angle_alpha   90.00
_cell.angle_beta   90.00
_cell.angle_gamma   90.00
#
_symmetry.space_group_name_H-M   'P 1'
#
loop_
_entity.id
_entity.type
_entity.pdbx_description
1 polymer ?
#
loop_
_entity_poly.entity_id
_entity_poly.type
_entity_poly.pdbx_seq_one_letter_code
_entity_poly.pdbx_strand_id
1 'polypeptide(L)'
;MEKRPHNMLNIGLTHGDQIQERGNHHQLEKLAENKNFNILISGHTHQEEIFLTKNGILLLNPGSVTGAWSFIASGIPSFITITISPSTKDIKTTLFQLDKKNNEIDQRTYYYTFQDNRIKEKYR
;
A
#
# COMPACT_ATOMS: atom_id res chain seq x y z
N MET A 1 2.45 -22.47 20.07
CA MET A 1 2.19 -21.56 18.93
C MET A 1 3.14 -21.96 17.81
N GLU A 2 2.59 -22.47 16.72
CA GLU A 2 3.36 -22.91 15.56
C GLU A 2 4.09 -21.70 14.95
N LYS A 3 5.43 -21.77 14.86
CA LYS A 3 6.22 -20.74 14.17
C LYS A 3 5.89 -20.83 12.68
N ARG A 4 5.30 -19.77 12.12
CA ARG A 4 4.93 -19.70 10.71
C ARG A 4 6.16 -19.80 9.80
N PRO A 5 6.02 -20.34 8.58
CA PRO A 5 7.12 -20.41 7.63
C PRO A 5 7.63 -19.01 7.30
N HIS A 6 8.95 -18.82 7.40
CA HIS A 6 9.66 -17.54 7.20
C HIS A 6 9.55 -16.93 5.79
N ASN A 7 8.71 -17.49 4.90
CA ASN A 7 8.65 -17.17 3.47
C ASN A 7 7.23 -16.93 2.91
N MET A 8 6.22 -16.75 3.77
CA MET A 8 4.87 -16.42 3.33
C MET A 8 4.63 -14.90 3.34
N LEU A 9 4.24 -14.35 2.19
CA LEU A 9 3.85 -12.94 2.07
C LEU A 9 2.50 -12.72 2.76
N ASN A 10 2.46 -11.86 3.78
CA ASN A 10 1.25 -11.52 4.52
C ASN A 10 0.77 -10.11 4.15
N ILE A 11 -0.51 -10.00 3.84
CA ILE A 11 -1.17 -8.74 3.47
C ILE A 11 -2.21 -8.42 4.53
N GLY A 12 -2.10 -7.25 5.15
CA GLY A 12 -3.09 -6.71 6.06
C GLY A 12 -4.02 -5.72 5.36
N LEU A 13 -5.26 -5.64 5.82
CA LEU A 13 -6.23 -4.62 5.42
C LEU A 13 -6.82 -3.97 6.67
N THR A 14 -6.89 -2.65 6.67
CA THR A 14 -7.56 -1.88 7.71
C THR A 14 -8.17 -0.62 7.11
N HIS A 15 -9.24 -0.10 7.73
CA HIS A 15 -9.75 1.20 7.34
C HIS A 15 -8.78 2.32 7.75
N GLY A 16 -8.12 2.22 8.91
CA GLY A 16 -7.08 3.16 9.35
C GLY A 16 -7.58 4.29 10.28
N ASP A 17 -8.83 4.24 10.72
CA ASP A 17 -9.42 5.17 11.69
C ASP A 17 -8.79 5.08 13.09
N GLN A 18 -8.17 3.95 13.41
CA GLN A 18 -7.43 3.74 14.66
C GLN A 18 -6.04 4.41 14.68
N ILE A 19 -5.57 4.98 13.57
CA ILE A 19 -4.25 5.62 13.48
C ILE A 19 -4.37 7.07 13.96
N GLN A 20 -3.65 7.40 15.03
CA GLN A 20 -3.61 8.77 15.55
C GLN A 20 -2.69 9.61 14.66
N GLU A 21 -3.10 10.83 14.32
CA GLU A 21 -2.57 11.58 13.17
C GLU A 21 -2.79 10.80 11.86
N ARG A 22 -3.79 11.23 11.09
CA ARG A 22 -4.25 10.54 9.87
C ARG A 22 -3.08 10.28 8.91
N GLY A 23 -2.85 9.02 8.56
CA GLY A 23 -1.81 8.63 7.61
C GLY A 23 -0.38 8.56 8.20
N ASN A 24 -0.21 8.62 9.53
CA ASN A 24 1.10 8.53 10.14
C ASN A 24 1.80 7.20 9.80
N HIS A 25 2.83 7.26 8.95
CA HIS A 25 3.56 6.08 8.46
C HIS A 25 4.20 5.26 9.58
N HIS A 26 4.69 5.90 10.64
CA HIS A 26 5.32 5.19 11.75
C HIS A 26 4.32 4.31 12.51
N GLN A 27 3.10 4.81 12.73
CA GLN A 27 2.04 4.03 13.38
C GLN A 27 1.52 2.91 12.48
N LEU A 28 1.38 3.17 11.18
CA LEU A 28 1.02 2.15 10.18
C LEU A 28 2.09 1.05 10.09
N GLU A 29 3.36 1.42 10.05
CA GLU A 29 4.50 0.48 10.08
C GLU A 29 4.47 -0.37 11.35
N LYS A 30 4.32 0.26 12.53
CA LYS A 30 4.24 -0.45 13.81
C LYS A 30 3.04 -1.41 13.87
N LEU A 31 1.90 -1.03 13.30
CA LEU A 31 0.73 -1.91 13.18
C LEU A 31 1.04 -3.12 12.30
N ALA A 32 1.69 -2.91 11.15
CA ALA A 32 2.10 -3.98 10.26
C ALA A 32 3.10 -4.93 10.93
N GLU A 33 4.10 -4.40 11.63
CA GLU A 33 5.09 -5.20 12.38
C GLU A 33 4.43 -6.05 13.46
N ASN A 34 3.58 -5.45 14.30
CA ASN A 34 2.88 -6.17 15.38
C ASN A 34 1.98 -7.30 14.87
N LYS A 35 1.47 -7.17 13.65
CA LYS A 35 0.60 -8.17 13.01
C LYS A 35 1.35 -9.05 12.00
N ASN A 36 2.66 -8.86 11.83
CA ASN A 36 3.52 -9.53 10.86
C ASN A 36 3.04 -9.40 9.39
N PHE A 37 2.56 -8.22 9.01
CA PHE A 37 2.21 -7.88 7.63
C PHE A 37 3.43 -7.35 6.89
N ASN A 38 3.61 -7.80 5.64
CA ASN A 38 4.62 -7.27 4.73
C ASN A 38 4.04 -6.16 3.85
N ILE A 39 2.75 -6.28 3.50
CA ILE A 39 1.97 -5.23 2.84
C ILE A 39 0.84 -4.85 3.79
N LEU A 40 0.65 -3.56 4.08
CA LEU A 40 -0.51 -3.06 4.80
C LEU A 40 -1.30 -2.11 3.91
N ILE A 41 -2.55 -2.48 3.61
CA ILE A 41 -3.51 -1.64 2.91
C ILE A 41 -4.32 -0.90 3.97
N SER A 42 -4.32 0.43 3.88
CA SER A 42 -5.05 1.35 4.74
C SER A 42 -5.96 2.27 3.91
N GLY A 43 -6.91 2.94 4.57
CA GLY A 43 -7.78 3.94 3.95
C GLY A 43 -7.87 5.19 4.81
N HIS A 44 -9.10 5.66 5.07
CA HIS A 44 -9.45 6.77 5.97
C HIS A 44 -8.97 8.18 5.57
N THR A 45 -7.75 8.32 5.06
CA THR A 45 -7.21 9.60 4.56
C THR A 45 -7.85 10.02 3.25
N HIS A 46 -8.31 9.06 2.44
CA HIS A 46 -8.71 9.23 1.02
C HIS A 46 -7.58 9.75 0.12
N GLN A 47 -6.36 9.87 0.65
CA GLN A 47 -5.18 10.29 -0.10
C GLN A 47 -4.42 9.04 -0.54
N GLU A 48 -4.32 8.85 -1.84
CA GLU A 48 -3.61 7.71 -2.42
C GLU A 48 -2.12 7.79 -2.14
N GLU A 49 -1.51 6.64 -1.85
CA GLU A 49 -0.09 6.55 -1.57
C GLU A 49 0.44 5.12 -1.76
N ILE A 50 1.66 5.04 -2.29
CA ILE A 50 2.48 3.84 -2.31
C ILE A 50 3.78 4.19 -1.62
N PHE A 51 4.00 3.65 -0.42
CA PHE A 51 5.16 3.97 0.40
C PHE A 51 5.86 2.70 0.88
N LEU A 52 7.12 2.51 0.48
CA LEU A 52 7.98 1.46 1.01
C LEU A 52 8.78 2.00 2.20
N THR A 53 8.58 1.41 3.37
CA THR A 53 9.32 1.81 4.57
C THR A 53 10.78 1.34 4.51
N LYS A 54 11.64 1.96 5.33
CA LYS A 54 13.05 1.52 5.47
C LYS A 54 13.16 0.10 6.01
N ASN A 55 12.17 -0.37 6.77
CA ASN A 55 12.12 -1.75 7.25
C ASN A 55 11.56 -2.72 6.21
N GLY A 56 11.28 -2.30 4.97
CA GLY A 56 10.81 -3.18 3.91
C GLY A 56 9.36 -3.64 4.10
N ILE A 57 8.51 -2.78 4.64
CA ILE A 57 7.05 -2.95 4.69
C ILE A 57 6.43 -2.02 3.64
N LEU A 58 5.52 -2.54 2.81
CA LEU A 58 4.83 -1.74 1.81
C LEU A 58 3.50 -1.24 2.37
N LEU A 59 3.42 0.06 2.61
CA LEU A 59 2.20 0.75 3.01
C LEU A 59 1.48 1.24 1.77
N LEU A 60 0.22 0.85 1.64
CA LEU A 60 -0.63 1.21 0.51
C LEU A 60 -1.86 1.93 1.01
N ASN A 61 -2.20 3.04 0.38
CA ASN A 61 -3.50 3.68 0.50
C ASN A 61 -4.06 3.86 -0.91
N PRO A 62 -5.17 3.20 -1.28
CA PRO A 62 -5.72 3.32 -2.62
C PRO A 62 -6.38 4.68 -2.86
N GLY A 63 -6.54 5.52 -1.83
CA GLY A 63 -7.34 6.73 -1.87
C GLY A 63 -8.84 6.40 -1.86
N SER A 64 -9.62 7.13 -2.65
CA SER A 64 -11.07 6.92 -2.77
C SER A 64 -11.45 6.71 -4.23
N VAL A 65 -12.02 5.55 -4.56
CA VAL A 65 -12.44 5.22 -5.94
C VAL A 65 -13.49 6.19 -6.51
N THR A 66 -14.29 6.81 -5.65
CA THR A 66 -15.29 7.82 -6.04
C THR A 66 -14.79 9.26 -5.92
N GLY A 67 -13.56 9.49 -5.44
CA GLY A 67 -13.06 10.82 -5.12
C GLY A 67 -13.82 11.50 -3.97
N ALA A 68 -14.34 10.73 -3.01
CA ALA A 68 -15.07 11.25 -1.86
C ALA A 68 -14.19 12.20 -1.03
N TRP A 69 -14.79 13.28 -0.56
CA TRP A 69 -14.08 14.31 0.19
C TRP A 69 -13.51 13.78 1.52
N SER A 70 -12.34 14.30 1.90
CA SER A 70 -11.76 14.21 3.24
C SER A 70 -10.99 15.50 3.55
N PHE A 71 -10.60 15.70 4.81
CA PHE A 71 -9.83 16.88 5.23
C PHE A 71 -8.45 17.02 4.57
N ILE A 72 -7.90 15.96 3.97
CA ILE A 72 -6.52 15.91 3.45
C ILE A 72 -6.43 15.43 2.00
N ALA A 73 -7.50 14.87 1.42
CA ALA A 73 -7.49 14.37 0.06
C ALA A 73 -7.87 15.44 -0.98
N SER A 74 -7.34 15.27 -2.19
CA SER A 74 -7.61 16.13 -3.36
C SER A 74 -8.98 15.90 -4.00
N GLY A 75 -9.76 14.90 -3.53
CA GLY A 75 -11.04 14.51 -4.14
C GLY A 75 -10.91 13.91 -5.54
N ILE A 76 -9.70 13.45 -5.90
CA ILE A 76 -9.41 12.78 -7.16
C ILE A 76 -9.72 11.28 -6.99
N PRO A 77 -10.61 10.69 -7.82
CA PRO A 77 -10.84 9.26 -7.86
C PRO A 77 -9.54 8.47 -8.07
N SER A 78 -9.29 7.50 -7.21
CA SER A 78 -8.08 6.69 -7.25
C SER A 78 -8.29 5.26 -6.78
N PHE A 79 -7.47 4.34 -7.29
CA PHE A 79 -7.39 2.96 -6.81
C PHE A 79 -6.01 2.35 -7.13
N ILE A 80 -5.65 1.27 -6.43
CA ILE A 80 -4.40 0.54 -6.65
C ILE A 80 -4.70 -0.90 -7.06
N THR A 81 -3.96 -1.41 -8.04
CA THR A 81 -3.88 -2.86 -8.30
C THR A 81 -2.55 -3.42 -7.80
N ILE A 82 -2.58 -4.66 -7.32
CA ILE A 82 -1.40 -5.41 -6.88
C ILE A 82 -1.38 -6.72 -7.66
N THR A 83 -0.30 -7.00 -8.38
CA THR A 83 -0.04 -8.30 -9.00
C THR A 83 1.12 -8.97 -8.26
N ILE A 84 0.90 -10.19 -7.79
CA ILE A 84 1.90 -10.97 -7.03
C ILE A 84 2.19 -12.24 -7.82
N SER A 85 3.46 -12.48 -8.10
CA SER A 85 3.95 -13.69 -8.78
C SER A 85 4.55 -14.65 -7.75
N PRO A 86 3.87 -15.75 -7.36
CA PRO A 86 4.35 -16.64 -6.28
C PRO A 86 5.69 -17.33 -6.59
N SER A 87 5.97 -17.58 -7.87
CA SER A 87 7.17 -18.25 -8.37
C SER A 87 8.40 -17.34 -8.33
N THR A 88 8.28 -16.11 -8.81
CA THR A 88 9.39 -15.14 -8.88
C THR A 88 9.49 -14.25 -7.64
N LYS A 89 8.48 -14.28 -6.77
CA LYS A 89 8.30 -13.35 -5.64
C LYS A 89 8.18 -11.88 -6.05
N ASP A 90 7.93 -11.63 -7.34
CA ASP A 90 7.72 -10.27 -7.84
C ASP A 90 6.37 -9.72 -7.40
N ILE A 91 6.37 -8.43 -7.09
CA ILE A 91 5.18 -7.67 -6.74
C ILE A 91 5.17 -6.45 -7.67
N LYS A 92 4.08 -6.25 -8.40
CA LYS A 92 3.82 -5.04 -9.19
C LYS A 92 2.64 -4.31 -8.55
N THR A 93 2.81 -3.03 -8.25
CA THR A 93 1.72 -2.17 -7.80
C THR A 93 1.50 -1.04 -8.78
N THR A 94 0.28 -0.82 -9.22
CA THR A 94 -0.08 0.29 -10.10
C THR A 94 -1.13 1.14 -9.44
N LEU A 95 -0.82 2.42 -9.23
CA LEU A 95 -1.77 3.45 -8.81
C LEU A 95 -2.42 4.07 -10.05
N PHE A 96 -3.74 4.11 -10.04
CA PHE A 96 -4.58 4.74 -11.06
C PHE A 96 -5.26 5.97 -10.47
N GLN A 97 -5.28 7.07 -11.21
CA GLN A 97 -5.97 8.31 -10.83
C GLN A 97 -6.74 8.86 -12.02
N LEU A 98 -7.92 9.42 -11.78
CA LEU A 98 -8.68 10.10 -12.81
C LEU A 98 -8.14 11.52 -13.01
N ASP A 99 -7.54 11.79 -14.16
CA ASP A 99 -7.30 13.16 -14.60
C ASP A 99 -8.62 13.74 -15.14
N LYS A 100 -9.34 14.47 -14.28
CA LYS A 100 -10.61 15.10 -14.62
C LYS A 100 -10.48 16.16 -15.73
N LYS A 101 -9.28 16.74 -15.95
CA LYS A 101 -9.10 17.79 -16.96
C LYS A 101 -9.05 17.22 -18.36
N ASN A 102 -8.29 16.14 -18.53
CA ASN A 102 -8.10 15.49 -19.82
C ASN A 102 -9.06 14.30 -20.05
N ASN A 103 -9.83 13.91 -19.03
CA ASN A 103 -10.68 12.73 -19.03
C ASN A 103 -9.88 11.44 -19.31
N GLU A 104 -8.69 11.36 -18.71
CA GLU A 104 -7.75 10.26 -18.85
C GLU A 104 -7.48 9.59 -17.50
N ILE A 105 -6.83 8.43 -17.53
CA ILE A 105 -6.40 7.72 -16.33
C ILE A 105 -4.87 7.78 -16.24
N ASP A 106 -4.37 8.54 -15.27
CA ASP A 106 -2.96 8.57 -14.92
C ASP A 106 -2.56 7.28 -14.22
N GLN A 107 -1.41 6.72 -14.60
CA GLN A 107 -0.91 5.45 -14.06
C GLN A 107 0.52 5.58 -13.56
N ARG A 108 0.76 5.13 -12.32
CA ARG A 108 2.11 5.05 -11.73
C ARG A 108 2.37 3.63 -11.28
N THR A 109 3.35 2.97 -11.89
CA THR A 109 3.68 1.56 -11.61
C THR A 109 5.01 1.45 -10.89
N TYR A 110 5.02 0.64 -9.84
CA TYR A 110 6.19 0.31 -9.03
C TYR A 110 6.39 -1.20 -8.99
N TYR A 111 7.65 -1.61 -8.93
CA TYR A 111 8.04 -3.01 -8.93
C TYR A 111 8.88 -3.32 -7.71
N TYR A 112 8.50 -4.39 -7.02
CA TYR A 112 9.16 -4.87 -5.83
C TYR A 112 9.42 -6.37 -5.93
N THR A 113 10.24 -6.88 -5.03
CA THR A 113 10.44 -8.30 -4.78
C THR A 113 10.27 -8.59 -3.29
N PHE A 114 9.69 -9.76 -2.98
CA PHE A 114 9.59 -10.25 -1.62
C PHE A 114 10.74 -11.24 -1.34
N GLN A 115 11.65 -10.84 -0.45
CA GLN A 115 12.85 -11.61 -0.10
C GLN A 115 13.18 -11.39 1.37
N ASP A 116 13.64 -12.44 2.06
CA ASP A 116 14.06 -12.38 3.47
C ASP A 116 12.95 -11.83 4.40
N ASN A 117 11.70 -12.19 4.09
CA ASN A 117 10.49 -11.68 4.75
C ASN A 117 10.29 -10.15 4.66
N ARG A 118 10.94 -9.48 3.71
CA ARG A 118 10.86 -8.03 3.48
C ARG A 118 10.56 -7.72 2.01
N ILE A 119 9.98 -6.55 1.75
CA ILE A 119 9.77 -6.01 0.42
C ILE A 119 10.95 -5.10 0.06
N LYS A 120 11.49 -5.29 -1.14
CA LYS A 120 12.60 -4.50 -1.70
C LYS A 120 12.20 -3.94 -3.05
N GLU A 121 12.62 -2.73 -3.39
CA GLU A 121 12.48 -2.20 -4.75
C GLU A 121 13.28 -3.05 -5.74
N LYS A 122 12.68 -3.33 -6.91
CA LYS A 122 13.30 -4.17 -7.94
C LYS A 122 14.08 -3.35 -8.98
N TYR A 123 13.61 -2.16 -9.30
CA TYR A 123 14.23 -1.26 -10.28
C TYR A 123 14.41 0.11 -9.63
N ARG A 124 15.61 0.36 -9.12
CA ARG A 124 16.11 1.68 -8.75
C ARG A 124 17.53 1.83 -9.25
#